data_AF-A0A1E5VCE0-F1
#
_entry.id   AF-A0A1E5VCE0-F1
#
_cell.length_a   1.000
_cell.length_b   1.000
_cell.length_c   1.000
_cell.angle_alpha   90.00
_cell.angle_beta   90.00
_cell.angle_gamma   90.00
#
_symmetry.space_group_name_H-M   'P 1'
#
loop_
_entity.id
_entity.type
_entity.pdbx_description
1 polymer ?
#
loop_
_entity_poly.entity_id
_entity_poly.type
_entity_poly.pdbx_seq_one_letter_code
_entity_poly.pdbx_strand_id
1 'polypeptide(L)'
;MAANSAGEVKHIHSTESAKTLLKSEALHEYMLNTMVYPRENEYLRELRHITEQHAYGYMLSPPDEEQLLSLLLKVMGARNTIEVGVFTGGSVLATALAIPDDGRIVAIDVSREFFGLGLPVIEKAGVAHK
;
A
#
# COMPACT_ATOMS: atom_id res chain seq x y z
N MET A 1 -16.04 21.01 -32.72
CA MET A 1 -15.90 21.81 -31.48
C MET A 1 -15.70 20.82 -30.34
N ALA A 2 -14.50 20.77 -29.77
CA ALA A 2 -14.17 19.85 -28.68
C ALA A 2 -14.81 20.33 -27.37
N ALA A 3 -15.62 19.49 -26.75
CA ALA A 3 -16.16 19.74 -25.43
C ALA A 3 -15.05 19.54 -24.39
N ASN A 4 -14.87 20.58 -23.57
CA ASN A 4 -13.90 20.68 -22.50
C ASN A 4 -14.31 19.77 -21.33
N SER A 5 -13.61 18.65 -21.11
CA SER A 5 -13.85 17.74 -19.97
C SER A 5 -12.91 18.01 -18.79
N ALA A 6 -12.45 19.26 -18.62
CA ALA A 6 -11.49 19.65 -17.57
C ALA A 6 -12.08 19.67 -16.14
N GLY A 7 -13.28 19.12 -15.91
CA GLY A 7 -13.98 19.18 -14.63
C GLY A 7 -14.54 17.84 -14.12
N GLU A 8 -14.38 16.74 -14.85
CA GLU A 8 -14.81 15.43 -14.34
C GLU A 8 -13.73 14.87 -13.42
N VAL A 9 -14.06 14.73 -12.13
CA VAL A 9 -13.25 13.97 -11.20
C VAL A 9 -13.23 12.53 -11.71
N LYS A 10 -12.07 12.09 -12.21
CA LYS A 10 -11.87 10.69 -12.64
C LYS A 10 -12.37 9.78 -11.52
N HIS A 11 -13.17 8.79 -11.88
CA HIS A 11 -13.64 7.77 -10.95
C HIS A 11 -12.44 6.89 -10.53
N ILE A 12 -11.61 7.39 -9.61
CA ILE A 12 -10.33 6.81 -9.16
C ILE A 12 -10.48 5.48 -8.41
N HIS A 13 -11.72 5.05 -8.17
CA HIS A 13 -12.06 3.75 -7.61
C HIS A 13 -12.68 2.78 -8.64
N SER A 14 -12.67 3.11 -9.94
CA SER A 14 -13.02 2.14 -10.97
C SER A 14 -11.89 1.12 -11.12
N THR A 15 -12.25 -0.13 -11.37
CA THR A 15 -11.31 -1.24 -11.62
C THR A 15 -10.54 -1.11 -12.93
N GLU A 16 -10.81 -0.09 -13.74
CA GLU A 16 -10.32 0.05 -15.11
C GLU A 16 -9.18 1.07 -15.27
N SER A 17 -8.75 1.75 -14.19
CA SER A 17 -7.66 2.74 -14.28
C SER A 17 -6.64 2.60 -13.17
N ALA A 18 -5.39 2.96 -13.47
CA ALA A 18 -4.32 2.98 -12.47
C ALA A 18 -4.70 3.91 -11.31
N LYS A 19 -4.41 3.48 -10.07
CA LYS A 19 -4.61 4.28 -8.84
C LYS A 19 -3.64 5.45 -8.77
N THR A 20 -3.86 6.47 -9.60
CA THR A 20 -2.97 7.62 -9.67
C THR A 20 -3.73 8.92 -9.87
N LEU A 21 -3.25 9.96 -9.21
CA LEU A 21 -3.71 11.35 -9.39
C LEU A 21 -2.87 12.10 -10.44
N LEU A 22 -1.88 11.43 -11.03
CA LEU A 22 -1.02 12.01 -12.05
C LEU A 22 -1.78 12.20 -13.36
N LYS A 23 -1.33 13.17 -14.16
CA LYS A 23 -1.95 13.54 -15.44
C LYS A 23 -1.97 12.43 -16.50
N SER A 24 -1.13 11.39 -16.36
CA SER A 24 -1.09 10.25 -17.26
C SER A 24 -0.56 8.98 -16.57
N GLU A 25 -1.02 7.83 -17.04
CA GLU A 25 -0.56 6.51 -16.57
C GLU A 25 0.91 6.28 -16.91
N ALA A 26 1.36 6.71 -18.09
CA ALA A 26 2.78 6.62 -18.46
C ALA A 26 3.71 7.38 -17.50
N LEU A 27 3.26 8.50 -16.90
CA LEU A 27 4.04 9.22 -15.90
C LEU A 27 4.09 8.44 -14.59
N HIS A 28 2.97 7.83 -14.20
CA HIS A 28 2.90 6.97 -13.03
C HIS A 28 3.79 5.74 -13.18
N GLU A 29 3.71 5.02 -14.31
CA GLU A 29 4.58 3.89 -14.61
C GLU A 29 6.06 4.27 -14.63
N TYR A 30 6.40 5.41 -15.23
CA TYR A 30 7.78 5.92 -15.20
C TYR A 30 8.27 6.10 -13.76
N MET A 31 7.49 6.76 -12.90
CA MET A 31 7.83 6.96 -11.50
C MET A 31 7.98 5.62 -10.75
N LEU A 32 7.03 4.69 -10.94
CA LEU A 32 7.07 3.40 -10.29
C LEU A 32 8.32 2.60 -10.69
N ASN A 33 8.59 2.51 -11.99
CA ASN A 33 9.72 1.75 -12.53
C ASN A 33 11.09 2.35 -12.17
N THR A 34 11.18 3.68 -12.01
CA THR A 34 12.47 4.35 -11.76
C THR A 34 12.76 4.57 -10.28
N MET A 35 11.74 4.84 -9.46
CA MET A 35 11.93 5.29 -8.07
C MET A 35 11.36 4.34 -7.02
N VAL A 36 10.35 3.54 -7.38
CA VAL A 36 9.57 2.74 -6.42
C VAL A 36 9.94 1.27 -6.46
N TYR A 37 9.63 0.56 -7.55
CA TYR A 37 9.87 -0.88 -7.68
C TYR A 37 11.33 -1.31 -7.42
N PRO A 38 12.37 -0.57 -7.87
CA PRO A 38 13.75 -0.95 -7.57
C PRO A 38 14.11 -0.92 -6.08
N ARG A 39 13.30 -0.25 -5.25
CA ARG A 39 13.49 -0.10 -3.80
C ARG A 39 12.42 -0.81 -2.97
N GLU A 40 11.40 -1.36 -3.63
CA GLU A 40 10.30 -2.06 -2.98
C GLU A 40 10.84 -3.31 -2.28
N ASN A 41 10.51 -3.45 -0.99
CA ASN A 41 10.86 -4.63 -0.22
C ASN A 41 10.20 -5.87 -0.83
N GLU A 42 10.90 -7.00 -0.85
CA GLU A 42 10.41 -8.23 -1.48
C GLU A 42 9.10 -8.74 -0.87
N TYR A 43 8.87 -8.56 0.44
CA TYR A 43 7.63 -8.97 1.10
C TYR A 43 6.45 -8.06 0.76
N LEU A 44 6.68 -6.76 0.60
CA LEU A 44 5.66 -5.83 0.08
C LEU A 44 5.27 -6.20 -1.35
N ARG A 45 6.27 -6.50 -2.19
CA ARG A 45 6.05 -6.99 -3.54
C ARG A 45 5.23 -8.27 -3.55
N GLU A 46 5.61 -9.27 -2.75
CA GLU A 46 4.88 -10.54 -2.62
C GLU A 46 3.42 -10.32 -2.21
N LEU A 47 3.19 -9.54 -1.15
CA LEU A 47 1.84 -9.24 -0.66
C LEU A 47 0.99 -8.47 -1.68
N ARG A 48 1.60 -7.54 -2.42
CA ARG A 48 0.93 -6.83 -3.51
C ARG A 48 0.43 -7.79 -4.59
N HIS A 49 1.28 -8.70 -5.08
CA HIS A 49 0.88 -9.66 -6.12
C HIS A 49 -0.25 -10.58 -5.62
N ILE A 50 -0.21 -11.00 -4.35
CA ILE A 50 -1.29 -11.78 -3.73
C ILE A 50 -2.59 -10.96 -3.69
N THR A 51 -2.50 -9.71 -3.26
CA THR A 51 -3.66 -8.83 -3.08
C THR A 51 -4.29 -8.41 -4.41
N GLU A 52 -3.48 -8.23 -5.47
CA GLU A 52 -3.94 -7.93 -6.82
C GLU A 52 -4.86 -9.04 -7.40
N GLN A 53 -4.75 -10.28 -6.91
CA GLN A 53 -5.63 -11.40 -7.30
C GLN A 53 -6.93 -11.47 -6.49
N HIS A 54 -7.07 -10.66 -5.43
CA HIS A 54 -8.28 -10.64 -4.61
C HIS A 54 -9.43 -9.93 -5.34
N ALA A 55 -10.68 -10.37 -5.13
CA ALA A 55 -11.86 -9.74 -5.75
C ALA A 55 -11.98 -8.23 -5.43
N TYR A 56 -11.44 -7.82 -4.28
CA TYR A 56 -11.35 -6.42 -3.86
C TYR A 56 -9.91 -5.86 -3.94
N GLY A 57 -9.06 -6.37 -4.85
CA GLY A 57 -7.67 -5.94 -5.00
C GLY A 57 -7.51 -4.44 -5.26
N TYR A 58 -8.54 -3.80 -5.81
CA TYR A 58 -8.64 -2.34 -5.93
C TYR A 58 -8.70 -1.60 -4.57
N MET A 59 -8.69 -2.27 -3.42
CA MET A 59 -8.55 -1.63 -2.10
C MET A 59 -7.08 -1.45 -1.68
N LEU A 60 -6.14 -2.14 -2.31
CA LEU A 60 -4.70 -2.12 -1.96
C LEU A 60 -4.07 -0.72 -2.06
N SER A 61 -3.28 -0.29 -1.07
CA SER A 61 -2.45 0.91 -1.19
C SER A 61 -1.40 0.75 -2.29
N PRO A 62 -1.23 1.71 -3.21
CA PRO A 62 -0.26 1.57 -4.28
C PRO A 62 1.19 1.69 -3.74
N PRO A 63 2.19 1.08 -4.40
CA PRO A 63 3.57 0.99 -3.88
C PRO A 63 4.24 2.33 -3.59
N ASP A 64 3.89 3.38 -4.31
CA ASP A 64 4.38 4.74 -4.11
C ASP A 64 3.84 5.37 -2.81
N GLU A 65 2.60 5.06 -2.43
CA GLU A 65 2.01 5.44 -1.15
C GLU A 65 2.71 4.71 0.02
N GLU A 66 2.95 3.41 -0.11
CA GLU A 66 3.69 2.61 0.89
C GLU A 66 5.13 3.11 1.06
N GLN A 67 5.80 3.49 -0.03
CA GLN A 67 7.13 4.11 0.01
C GLN A 67 7.12 5.44 0.77
N LEU A 68 6.13 6.29 0.52
CA LEU A 68 5.96 7.55 1.24
C LEU A 68 5.68 7.32 2.73
N LEU A 69 4.78 6.39 3.06
CA LEU A 69 4.46 6.02 4.44
C LEU A 69 5.72 5.56 5.20
N SER A 70 6.52 4.68 4.59
CA SER A 70 7.79 4.22 5.17
C SER A 70 8.75 5.37 5.45
N LEU A 71 8.86 6.34 4.53
CA LEU A 71 9.67 7.54 4.72
C LEU A 71 9.17 8.39 5.89
N LEU A 72 7.85 8.65 5.94
CA LEU A 72 7.25 9.46 7.01
C LEU A 72 7.46 8.84 8.39
N LEU A 73 7.20 7.53 8.53
CA LEU A 73 7.39 6.80 9.79
C LEU A 73 8.83 6.89 10.28
N LYS A 74 9.81 6.74 9.37
CA LYS A 74 11.24 6.83 9.70
C LYS A 74 11.65 8.23 10.10
N VAL A 75 11.22 9.26 9.35
CA VAL A 75 11.56 10.66 9.66
C VAL A 75 10.93 11.12 10.98
N MET A 76 9.73 10.64 11.30
CA MET A 76 9.05 10.93 12.57
C MET A 76 9.62 10.15 13.76
N GLY A 77 10.43 9.12 13.53
CA GLY A 77 10.85 8.21 14.60
C GLY A 77 9.66 7.47 15.23
N ALA A 78 8.67 7.09 14.42
CA ALA A 78 7.45 6.45 14.89
C ALA A 78 7.76 5.11 15.59
N ARG A 79 7.08 4.85 16.71
CA ARG A 79 7.22 3.60 17.49
C ARG A 79 5.89 2.96 17.82
N ASN A 80 4.85 3.74 18.10
CA ASN A 80 3.50 3.24 18.36
C ASN A 80 2.58 3.85 17.30
N THR A 81 1.90 2.99 16.55
CA THR A 81 1.02 3.39 15.44
C THR A 81 -0.33 2.72 15.57
N ILE A 82 -1.34 3.31 14.94
CA ILE A 82 -2.66 2.74 14.80
C ILE A 82 -3.05 2.80 13.32
N GLU A 83 -3.60 1.71 12.81
CA GLU A 83 -4.08 1.60 11.45
C GLU A 83 -5.54 1.16 11.48
N VAL A 84 -6.42 1.92 10.82
CA VAL A 84 -7.86 1.65 10.74
C VAL A 84 -8.20 1.42 9.28
N GLY A 85 -8.61 0.19 8.97
CA GLY A 85 -8.67 -0.33 7.60
C GLY A 85 -7.33 -0.99 7.24
N VAL A 86 -7.28 -2.31 7.38
CA VAL A 86 -6.09 -3.15 7.19
C VAL A 86 -6.19 -3.94 5.88
N PHE A 87 -7.38 -4.40 5.53
CA PHE A 87 -7.61 -5.29 4.38
C PHE A 87 -6.66 -6.51 4.41
N THR A 88 -5.80 -6.68 3.40
CA THR A 88 -4.81 -7.76 3.35
C THR A 88 -3.50 -7.42 4.09
N GLY A 89 -3.33 -6.19 4.57
CA GLY A 89 -2.22 -5.79 5.43
C GLY A 89 -1.00 -5.18 4.72
N GLY A 90 -1.14 -4.65 3.50
CA GLY A 90 -0.04 -3.98 2.77
C GLY A 90 0.58 -2.81 3.55
N SER A 91 -0.26 -1.86 3.97
CA SER A 91 0.13 -0.72 4.80
C SER A 91 0.63 -1.12 6.20
N VAL A 92 0.03 -2.15 6.82
CA VAL A 92 0.53 -2.73 8.08
C VAL A 92 1.95 -3.28 7.90
N LEU A 93 2.21 -4.04 6.84
CA LEU A 93 3.53 -4.58 6.54
C LEU A 93 4.55 -3.45 6.27
N ALA A 94 4.16 -2.43 5.50
CA ALA A 94 5.00 -1.26 5.23
C ALA A 94 5.37 -0.53 6.53
N THR A 95 4.40 -0.39 7.44
CA THR A 95 4.60 0.20 8.76
C THR A 95 5.53 -0.65 9.63
N ALA A 96 5.29 -1.96 9.71
CA ALA A 96 6.07 -2.89 10.52
C ALA A 96 7.54 -2.97 10.07
N LEU A 97 7.80 -2.89 8.77
CA LEU A 97 9.16 -2.82 8.22
C LEU A 97 9.85 -1.47 8.48
N ALA A 98 9.10 -0.40 8.74
CA ALA A 98 9.64 0.95 8.91
C ALA A 98 9.95 1.32 10.37
N ILE A 99 9.12 0.89 11.32
CA ILE A 99 9.29 1.19 12.74
C ILE A 99 10.36 0.30 13.40
N PRO A 100 10.94 0.69 14.55
CA PRO A 100 11.91 -0.14 15.29
C PRO A 100 11.39 -1.54 15.63
N ASP A 101 12.30 -2.47 15.96
CA ASP A 101 11.93 -3.85 16.25
C ASP A 101 10.95 -3.99 17.42
N ASP A 102 11.10 -3.13 18.42
CA ASP A 102 10.22 -3.05 19.60
C ASP A 102 9.05 -2.07 19.44
N GLY A 103 8.79 -1.63 18.20
CA GLY A 103 7.61 -0.84 17.84
C GLY A 103 6.32 -1.65 17.94
N ARG A 104 5.20 -0.96 17.97
CA ARG A 104 3.85 -1.54 18.08
C ARG A 104 2.87 -0.96 17.07
N ILE A 105 2.02 -1.83 16.53
CA ILE A 105 0.94 -1.48 15.61
C ILE A 105 -0.39 -1.98 16.17
N VAL A 106 -1.34 -1.07 16.37
CA VAL A 106 -2.74 -1.45 16.60
C VAL A 106 -3.45 -1.44 15.26
N ALA A 107 -3.65 -2.63 14.69
CA ALA A 107 -4.33 -2.81 13.40
C ALA A 107 -5.81 -3.16 13.62
N ILE A 108 -6.73 -2.36 13.06
CA ILE A 108 -8.18 -2.49 13.26
C ILE A 108 -8.87 -2.63 11.91
N ASP A 109 -9.56 -3.75 11.71
CA ASP A 109 -10.42 -3.98 10.55
C ASP A 109 -11.68 -4.73 10.96
N VAL A 110 -12.74 -4.57 10.17
CA VAL A 110 -13.99 -5.32 10.34
C VAL A 110 -13.87 -6.76 9.83
N SER A 111 -12.93 -7.03 8.91
CA SER A 111 -12.69 -8.33 8.31
C SER A 111 -11.36 -8.93 8.75
N ARG A 112 -11.42 -9.98 9.58
CA ARG A 112 -10.24 -10.80 9.90
C ARG A 112 -9.85 -11.73 8.75
N GLU A 113 -10.81 -12.09 7.90
CA GLU A 113 -10.62 -13.02 6.79
C GLU A 113 -9.60 -12.48 5.78
N PHE A 114 -9.74 -11.21 5.38
CA PHE A 114 -8.82 -10.61 4.39
C PHE A 114 -7.41 -10.47 4.93
N PHE A 115 -7.26 -10.13 6.21
CA PHE A 115 -5.94 -10.07 6.85
C PHE A 115 -5.25 -11.44 6.88
N GLY A 116 -6.02 -12.52 7.02
CA GLY A 116 -5.51 -13.89 6.96
C GLY A 116 -4.81 -14.23 5.63
N LEU A 117 -5.11 -13.52 4.55
CA LEU A 117 -4.44 -13.69 3.25
C LEU A 117 -3.00 -13.17 3.26
N GLY A 118 -2.76 -12.03 3.92
CA GLY A 118 -1.44 -11.40 3.98
C GLY A 118 -0.59 -11.79 5.19
N LEU A 119 -1.22 -12.30 6.25
CA LEU A 119 -0.53 -12.71 7.48
C LEU A 119 0.68 -13.64 7.23
N PRO A 120 0.62 -14.66 6.36
CA PRO A 120 1.80 -15.51 6.10
C PRO A 120 3.00 -14.73 5.56
N VAL A 121 2.78 -13.67 4.79
CA VAL A 121 3.86 -12.80 4.28
C VAL A 121 4.43 -11.92 5.40
N ILE A 122 3.57 -11.42 6.30
CA ILE A 122 3.98 -10.64 7.47
C ILE A 122 4.80 -11.50 8.45
N GLU A 123 4.40 -12.75 8.65
CA GLU A 123 5.15 -13.73 9.46
C GLU A 123 6.51 -14.05 8.81
N LYS A 124 6.52 -14.31 7.50
CA LYS A 124 7.74 -14.57 6.73
C LYS A 124 8.72 -13.38 6.76
N ALA A 125 8.19 -12.15 6.77
CA ALA A 125 8.98 -10.93 6.93
C ALA A 125 9.58 -10.76 8.34
N GLY A 126 9.16 -11.58 9.31
CA GLY A 126 9.70 -11.56 10.67
C GLY A 126 9.25 -10.34 11.48
N VAL A 127 8.09 -9.75 11.15
CA VAL A 127 7.60 -8.51 11.80
C VAL A 127 6.21 -8.67 12.42
N ALA A 128 5.63 -9.87 12.43
CA ALA A 128 4.30 -10.15 12.98
C ALA A 128 4.19 -9.93 14.50
N HIS A 129 5.30 -9.78 15.21
CA HIS A 129 5.33 -9.49 16.65
C HIS A 129 5.10 -8.01 16.98
N LYS A 130 5.15 -7.12 15.97
CA LYS A 130 4.94 -5.68 16.11
C LYS A 130 3.45 -5.33 16.13
#